data_AF-A0A7X9FM65-F1
#
_entry.id   AF-A0A7X9FM65-F1
#
_cell.length_a   1.000
_cell.length_b   1.000
_cell.length_c   1.000
_cell.angle_alpha   90.00
_cell.angle_beta   90.00
_cell.angle_gamma   90.00
#
_symmetry.space_group_name_H-M   'P 1'
#
loop_
_entity.id
_entity.type
_entity.pdbx_description
1 polymer ?
#
loop_
_entity_poly.entity_id
_entity_poly.type
_entity_poly.pdbx_seq_one_letter_code
_entity_poly.pdbx_strand_id
1 'polypeptide(L)' 'FDKNLHLENYRLTVARGESVPSISGVYFCALLVENEIRDQFGLCFDGLVLDFGGTLYLEDEVRTSPFCKYSVAQTKPSEG' A
#
# COMPACT_ATOMS: atom_id res chain seq x y z
N PHE A 1 5.61 -19.13 11.43
CA PHE A 1 5.53 -20.59 11.32
C PHE A 1 4.76 -21.11 12.53
N ASP A 2 3.69 -21.86 12.30
CA ASP A 2 2.94 -22.52 13.37
C ASP A 2 3.77 -23.66 14.01
N LYS A 3 3.34 -24.16 15.17
CA LYS A 3 3.91 -25.35 15.83
C LYS A 3 4.03 -26.55 14.88
N ASN A 4 3.15 -26.64 13.89
CA ASN A 4 3.14 -27.71 12.88
C ASN A 4 3.94 -27.37 11.60
N LEU A 5 4.69 -26.25 11.60
CA LEU A 5 5.44 -25.74 10.44
C LEU A 5 4.57 -25.52 9.17
N HIS A 6 3.28 -25.31 9.37
CA HIS A 6 2.35 -25.03 8.27
C HIS A 6 2.48 -23.58 7.78
N LEU A 7 2.37 -23.40 6.46
CA LEU A 7 2.42 -22.10 5.79
C LEU A 7 1.20 -21.99 4.85
N GLU A 8 0.37 -20.98 5.09
CA GLU A 8 -0.76 -20.63 4.23
C GLU A 8 -0.56 -19.26 3.63
N ASN A 9 -1.02 -19.09 2.39
CA ASN A 9 -0.97 -17.81 1.69
C ASN A 9 -2.40 -17.31 1.45
N TYR A 10 -2.66 -16.08 1.88
CA TYR A 10 -3.93 -15.41 1.67
C TYR A 10 -3.78 -14.42 0.50
N ARG A 11 -4.74 -14.44 -0.44
CA ARG A 11 -4.77 -13.53 -1.59
C ARG A 11 -6.08 -12.75 -1.57
N LEU A 12 -5.98 -11.43 -1.63
CA LEU A 12 -7.10 -10.51 -1.79
C LEU A 12 -7.06 -9.89 -3.20
N THR A 13 -8.22 -9.58 -3.75
CA THR A 13 -8.37 -8.75 -4.96
C THR A 13 -9.11 -7.48 -4.56
N VAL A 14 -8.55 -6.34 -4.92
CA VAL A 14 -8.99 -5.02 -4.45
C VAL A 14 -9.17 -4.13 -5.67
N ALA A 15 -10.23 -3.32 -5.71
CA ALA A 15 -10.39 -2.37 -6.81
C ALA A 15 -9.38 -1.22 -6.68
N ARG A 16 -9.06 -0.56 -7.81
CA ARG A 16 -8.17 0.59 -7.78
C ARG A 16 -8.76 1.72 -6.94
N GLY A 17 -7.95 2.27 -6.03
CA GLY A 17 -8.34 3.37 -5.16
C GLY A 17 -9.07 2.94 -3.88
N GLU A 18 -9.36 1.65 -3.71
CA GLU A 18 -9.88 1.13 -2.44
C GLU A 18 -8.74 0.90 -1.45
N SER A 19 -9.02 1.21 -0.18
CA SER A 19 -8.14 0.87 0.94
C SER A 19 -8.42 -0.54 1.44
N VAL A 20 -7.41 -1.15 2.07
CA VAL A 20 -7.53 -2.44 2.74
C VAL A 20 -7.27 -2.30 4.24
N PRO A 21 -7.90 -3.11 5.10
CA PRO A 21 -7.59 -3.08 6.52
C PRO A 21 -6.16 -3.56 6.78
N SER A 22 -5.39 -2.78 7.53
CA SER A 22 -4.05 -3.15 7.99
C SER A 22 -4.12 -4.29 9.01
N ILE A 23 -3.16 -5.21 8.93
CA ILE A 23 -2.96 -6.25 9.95
C ILE A 23 -1.87 -5.88 10.95
N SER A 24 -1.22 -4.71 10.81
CA SER A 24 -0.16 -4.26 11.71
C SER A 24 -0.60 -4.16 13.18
N GLY A 25 -1.89 -3.93 13.43
CA GLY A 25 -2.47 -3.91 14.79
C GLY A 25 -2.44 -5.26 15.51
N VAL A 26 -2.48 -6.37 14.77
CA VAL A 26 -2.40 -7.74 15.33
C VAL A 26 -1.05 -8.41 15.03
N TYR A 27 -0.33 -7.92 14.03
CA TYR A 27 0.97 -8.40 13.62
C TYR A 27 1.89 -7.22 13.27
N PHE A 28 2.55 -6.65 14.28
CA PHE A 28 3.33 -5.42 14.16
C PHE A 28 4.35 -5.41 13.01
N CYS A 29 5.00 -6.55 12.73
CA CYS A 29 5.97 -6.66 11.63
C CYS A 29 5.38 -6.34 10.24
N ALA A 30 4.05 -6.42 10.07
CA ALA A 30 3.39 -6.02 8.84
C ALA A 30 3.57 -4.54 8.51
N LEU A 31 3.85 -3.67 9.49
CA LEU A 31 3.97 -2.23 9.26
C LEU A 31 4.96 -1.89 8.14
N LEU A 32 6.10 -2.60 8.06
CA LEU A 32 7.14 -2.32 7.07
C LEU A 32 6.66 -2.73 5.67
N VAL A 33 6.08 -3.92 5.57
CA VAL A 33 5.61 -4.48 4.31
C VAL A 33 4.42 -3.68 3.76
N GLU A 34 3.49 -3.28 4.62
CA GLU A 34 2.33 -2.48 4.20
C GLU A 34 2.74 -1.08 3.72
N ASN A 35 3.69 -0.42 4.40
CA ASN A 35 4.24 0.86 3.93
C ASN A 35 5.05 0.69 2.63
N GLU A 36 5.85 -0.36 2.47
CA GLU A 36 6.54 -0.65 1.21
C GLU A 36 5.54 -0.86 0.05
N ILE A 37 4.45 -1.60 0.29
CA ILE A 37 3.41 -1.81 -0.73
C ILE A 37 2.75 -0.47 -1.10
N ARG A 38 2.53 0.41 -0.12
CA ARG A 38 2.00 1.76 -0.37
C ARG A 38 2.93 2.56 -1.28
N ASP A 39 4.22 2.62 -0.96
CA ASP A 39 5.22 3.34 -1.75
C ASP A 39 5.27 2.79 -3.18
N GLN A 40 5.40 1.48 -3.31
CA GLN A 40 5.73 0.81 -4.56
C GLN A 40 4.52 0.61 -5.50
N PHE A 41 3.32 0.43 -4.93
CA PHE A 41 2.09 0.10 -5.68
C PHE A 41 0.93 1.07 -5.48
N GLY A 42 1.02 1.98 -4.50
CA GLY A 42 -0.02 2.97 -4.21
C GLY A 42 -1.27 2.40 -3.54
N LEU A 43 -1.20 1.18 -2.99
CA LEU A 43 -2.29 0.59 -2.21
C LEU A 43 -2.35 1.28 -0.83
N CYS A 44 -3.55 1.70 -0.43
CA CYS A 44 -3.75 2.35 0.87
C CYS A 44 -4.21 1.34 1.92
N PHE A 45 -3.74 1.52 3.16
CA PHE A 45 -4.08 0.66 4.29
C PHE A 45 -4.76 1.48 5.39
N ASP A 46 -5.91 1.02 5.86
CA ASP A 46 -6.64 1.63 6.97
C ASP A 46 -6.20 1.02 8.31
N GLY A 47 -5.97 1.86 9.31
CA GLY A 47 -5.63 1.39 10.66
C GLY A 47 -4.17 0.94 10.82
N LEU A 48 -3.25 1.47 10.02
CA LEU A 48 -1.81 1.30 10.23
C LEU A 48 -1.41 1.74 11.64
N VAL A 49 -0.63 0.92 12.34
CA VAL A 49 -0.05 1.28 13.65
C VAL A 49 0.96 2.42 13.53
N LEU A 50 1.66 2.49 12.39
CA LEU A 50 2.55 3.59 12.03
C LEU A 50 2.47 3.82 10.51
N ASP A 51 2.12 5.04 10.13
CA ASP A 51 1.99 5.45 8.75
C ASP A 51 3.15 6.36 8.34
N PHE A 52 3.95 5.94 7.35
CA PHE A 52 5.04 6.74 6.77
C PHE A 52 4.56 7.63 5.63
N GLY A 53 3.26 7.66 5.31
CA GLY A 53 2.69 8.61 4.35
C GLY A 53 3.14 8.43 2.91
N GLY A 54 3.73 7.29 2.56
CA GLY A 54 4.32 7.06 1.24
C GLY A 54 5.81 7.39 1.14
N THR A 55 6.49 7.62 2.27
CA THR A 55 7.89 8.05 2.31
C THR A 55 8.79 7.08 3.08
N LEU A 56 8.46 5.78 3.08
CA LEU A 56 9.33 4.79 3.72
C LEU A 56 10.64 4.63 2.92
N TYR A 57 10.53 4.58 1.60
CA TYR A 57 11.64 4.47 0.66
C TYR A 57 11.65 5.54 -0.42
N LEU A 58 10.49 6.13 -0.74
CA LEU A 58 10.39 7.17 -1.74
C LEU A 58 10.54 8.56 -1.09
N GLU A 59 11.23 9.46 -1.79
CA GLU A 59 11.29 10.87 -1.41
C GLU A 59 9.98 11.56 -1.80
N ASP A 60 9.60 12.63 -1.09
CA ASP A 60 8.35 13.40 -1.33
C ASP A 60 8.18 13.86 -2.79
N GLU A 61 9.29 14.05 -3.49
CA GLU A 61 9.36 14.50 -4.88
C GLU A 61 8.99 13.37 -5.87
N VAL A 62 9.14 12.10 -5.46
CA VAL A 62 8.79 10.92 -6.25
C VAL A 62 7.35 10.52 -5.95
N ARG A 63 6.40 11.22 -6.57
CA ARG A 63 4.95 10.98 -6.39
C ARG A 63 4.38 9.82 -7.22
N THR A 64 5.24 8.98 -7.79
CA THR A 64 4.82 7.88 -8.65
C THR A 64 5.23 6.55 -8.03
N SER A 65 4.26 5.69 -7.74
CA SER A 65 4.52 4.30 -7.35
C SER A 65 5.13 3.54 -8.54
N PRO A 66 6.43 3.23 -8.53
CA PRO A 66 7.18 2.85 -9.73
C PRO A 66 6.77 1.49 -10.29
N PHE A 67 6.23 0.60 -9.45
CA PHE A 67 5.73 -0.70 -9.86
C PHE A 67 4.22 -0.70 -10.16
N CYS A 68 3.55 0.45 -10.03
CA CYS A 68 2.17 0.64 -10.47
C CYS A 68 2.14 1.48 -11.76
N LYS A 69 1.89 0.82 -12.90
CA LYS A 69 1.59 1.53 -14.14
C LYS A 69 0.19 2.14 -14.05
N TYR A 70 0.08 3.37 -13.58
CA TYR A 70 -1.12 4.16 -13.78
C TYR A 70 -1.17 4.67 -15.23
N SER A 71 -2.25 4.42 -15.94
CA SER A 71 -2.64 5.32 -17.03
C SER A 71 -3.20 6.57 -16.35
N VAL A 72 -2.44 7.68 -16.36
CA VAL A 72 -2.95 8.96 -15.88
C VAL A 72 -4.16 9.32 -16.75
N ALA A 73 -5.37 9.20 -16.21
CA ALA A 73 -6.52 9.85 -16.81
C ALA A 73 -6.31 11.35 -16.58
N GLN A 74 -5.85 12.04 -17.62
CA GLN A 74 -5.71 13.49 -17.63
C GLN A 74 -7.09 14.12 -17.39
N THR A 75 -7.39 14.53 -16.16
CA THR A 75 -8.49 15.47 -15.92
C THR A 75 -8.05 16.80 -16.50
N LYS A 76 -8.60 17.15 -17.66
CA LYS A 76 -8.43 18.50 -18.23
C LYS A 76 -8.84 19.53 -17.18
N PRO A 77 -8.04 20.57 -16.92
CA PRO A 77 -8.50 21.68 -16.11
C PRO A 77 -9.75 22.27 -16.79
N SER A 78 -10.80 22.49 -16.01
CA SER A 78 -11.98 23.23 -16.45
C SER A 78 -11.55 24.65 -16.78
N GLU A 79 -11.51 24.96 -18.07
CA GLU A 79 -11.36 26.34 -18.56
C GLU A 79 -12.59 27.13 -18.10
N GLY A 80 -12.34 28.21 -17.37
CA GLY A 80 -13.31 29.26 -17.06
C GLY A 80 -13.08 30.48 -17.94
#